data_AF-A0AAF5Q870-F1
#
_entry.id   AF-A0AAF5Q870-F1
#
_cell.length_a   1.000
_cell.length_b   1.000
_cell.length_c   1.000
_cell.angle_alpha   90.00
_cell.angle_beta   90.00
_cell.angle_gamma   90.00
#
_symmetry.space_group_name_H-M   'P 1'
#
loop_
_entity.id
_entity.type
_entity.pdbx_description
1 polymer ?
#
loop_
_entity_poly.entity_id
_entity_poly.type
_entity_poly.pdbx_seq_one_letter_code
_entity_poly.pdbx_strand_id
1 'polypeptide(L)'
;MDNQLQIIFLFSVCGICDRRFETLKGWRIHASRIHKQDGNFKKKKKKKKRKKRKKRKKRKERKKKKKEKKKKRKKKKKEKRKKKEKKGKKKKKEKKGKKEKKKKKKKRKIKNKKSKKKEKKGKKRKKQKNNKKN
;
A
#
# COMPACT_ATOMS: atom_id res chain seq x y z
N MET A 1 15.46 37.27 78.91
CA MET A 1 14.21 38.06 78.85
C MET A 1 13.86 38.26 77.40
N ASP A 2 13.06 37.33 76.93
CA ASP A 2 12.58 37.16 75.57
C ASP A 2 11.81 38.39 75.08
N ASN A 3 12.41 39.14 74.15
CA ASN A 3 11.68 40.06 73.29
C ASN A 3 11.73 39.55 71.84
N GLN A 4 11.47 38.26 71.69
CA GLN A 4 11.10 37.69 70.40
C GLN A 4 9.70 38.20 70.00
N LEU A 5 9.65 38.90 68.87
CA LEU A 5 8.57 38.73 67.89
C LEU A 5 7.17 39.26 68.24
N GLN A 6 7.01 40.45 68.83
CA GLN A 6 5.66 40.96 69.12
C GLN A 6 5.05 42.02 68.17
N ILE A 7 5.75 42.59 67.19
CA ILE A 7 5.17 43.75 66.46
C ILE A 7 5.37 43.70 64.93
N ILE A 8 5.08 42.56 64.29
CA ILE A 8 4.72 42.53 62.85
C ILE A 8 3.60 41.49 62.64
N PHE A 9 2.56 41.54 63.46
CA PHE A 9 1.39 40.66 63.38
C PHE A 9 0.09 41.43 63.12
N LEU A 10 0.15 42.48 62.30
CA LEU A 10 -1.05 43.21 61.88
C LEU A 10 -1.52 42.68 60.53
N PHE A 11 -2.55 41.85 60.59
CA PHE A 11 -3.50 41.53 59.53
C PHE A 11 -2.93 41.53 58.10
N SER A 12 -2.49 40.36 57.62
CA SER A 12 -2.16 40.21 56.21
C SER A 12 -3.45 40.27 55.38
N VAL A 13 -3.74 41.43 54.80
CA VAL A 13 -4.83 41.61 53.84
C VAL A 13 -4.44 40.95 52.52
N CYS A 14 -5.36 40.21 51.90
CA CYS A 14 -5.13 39.73 50.54
C CYS A 14 -5.37 40.86 49.54
N GLY A 15 -4.30 41.41 48.95
CA GLY A 15 -4.37 42.49 47.95
C GLY A 15 -5.03 42.12 46.60
N ILE A 16 -5.80 41.02 46.55
CA ILE A 16 -6.56 40.58 45.37
C ILE A 16 -8.06 40.46 45.67
N CYS A 17 -8.46 40.25 46.94
CA CYS A 17 -9.87 40.15 47.32
C CYS A 17 -10.20 40.76 48.69
N ASP A 18 -9.31 41.61 49.21
CA ASP A 18 -9.40 42.36 50.48
C ASP A 18 -9.75 41.55 51.73
N ARG A 19 -9.60 40.23 51.65
CA ARG A 19 -9.85 39.33 52.77
C ARG A 19 -8.72 39.44 53.79
N ARG A 20 -9.08 39.68 55.04
CA ARG A 20 -8.14 39.80 56.16
C ARG A 20 -7.87 38.44 56.78
N PHE A 21 -6.61 38.20 57.16
CA PHE A 21 -6.20 36.98 57.83
C PHE A 21 -5.45 37.33 59.11
N GLU A 22 -5.86 36.68 60.20
CA GLU A 22 -5.21 36.78 61.51
C GLU A 22 -3.84 36.09 61.52
N THR A 23 -3.60 35.15 60.60
CA THR A 23 -2.33 34.42 60.51
C THR A 23 -1.75 34.42 59.10
N LEU A 24 -0.43 34.56 59.01
CA LEU A 24 0.34 34.45 57.76
C LEU A 24 0.15 33.06 57.10
N LYS A 25 -0.03 32.02 57.91
CA LYS A 25 -0.34 30.65 57.44
C LYS A 25 -1.70 30.61 56.73
N GLY A 26 -2.73 31.24 57.31
CA GLY A 26 -4.04 31.39 56.68
C GLY A 26 -3.98 32.16 55.36
N TRP A 27 -3.24 33.27 55.34
CA TRP A 27 -3.02 34.07 54.14
C TRP A 27 -2.30 33.28 53.03
N ARG A 28 -1.23 32.54 53.35
CA ARG A 28 -0.49 31.70 52.38
C ARG A 28 -1.37 30.60 51.77
N ILE A 29 -2.23 29.95 52.57
CA ILE A 29 -3.16 28.92 52.07
C ILE A 29 -4.21 29.56 51.16
N HIS A 30 -4.75 30.70 51.55
CA HIS A 30 -5.72 31.45 50.75
C HIS A 30 -5.14 31.89 49.41
N ALA A 31 -3.99 32.55 49.40
CA ALA A 31 -3.30 32.96 48.18
C ALA A 31 -2.98 31.75 47.27
N SER A 32 -2.58 30.62 47.87
CA SER A 32 -2.21 29.42 47.12
C SER A 32 -3.38 28.57 46.61
N ARG A 33 -4.61 28.74 47.13
CA ARG A 33 -5.80 27.98 46.70
C ARG A 33 -6.80 28.81 45.89
N ILE A 34 -6.98 30.08 46.25
CA ILE A 34 -7.98 30.98 45.65
C ILE A 34 -7.37 31.77 44.50
N HIS A 35 -6.19 32.36 44.71
CA HIS A 35 -5.54 33.23 43.72
C HIS A 35 -4.46 32.54 42.89
N LYS A 36 -4.00 31.36 43.31
CA LYS A 36 -3.11 30.54 42.49
C LYS A 36 -3.90 30.07 41.30
N GLN A 37 -3.63 30.73 40.17
CA GLN A 37 -4.29 30.52 38.90
C GLN A 37 -3.97 29.11 38.36
N ASP A 38 -4.61 28.09 38.94
CA ASP A 38 -4.55 26.67 38.58
C ASP A 38 -4.96 26.41 37.13
N GLY A 39 -5.50 27.43 36.46
CA GLY A 39 -5.75 27.47 35.03
C GLY A 39 -4.51 27.12 34.21
N ASN A 40 -3.30 27.54 34.59
CA ASN A 40 -2.12 27.37 33.72
C ASN A 40 -1.62 25.92 33.65
N PHE A 41 -1.62 25.17 34.75
CA PHE A 41 -1.26 23.75 34.73
C PHE A 41 -2.32 22.89 34.03
N LYS A 42 -3.61 23.15 34.30
CA LYS A 42 -4.73 22.46 33.64
C LYS A 42 -4.73 22.76 32.12
N LYS A 43 -4.50 24.02 31.71
CA LYS A 43 -4.36 24.43 30.29
C LYS A 43 -3.15 23.77 29.62
N LYS A 44 -1.96 23.75 30.26
CA LYS A 44 -0.76 23.07 29.75
C LYS A 44 -0.99 21.56 29.56
N LYS A 45 -1.61 20.86 30.53
CA LYS A 45 -1.98 19.44 30.43
C LYS A 45 -2.98 19.19 29.30
N LYS A 46 -4.04 20.00 29.18
CA LYS A 46 -5.02 19.93 28.08
C LYS A 46 -4.37 20.15 26.70
N LYS A 47 -3.48 21.14 26.56
CA LYS A 47 -2.72 21.43 25.33
C LYS A 47 -1.81 20.26 24.95
N LYS A 48 -1.08 19.68 25.91
CA LYS A 48 -0.26 18.46 25.70
C LYS A 48 -1.13 17.27 25.25
N LYS A 49 -2.27 17.01 25.90
CA LYS A 49 -3.23 15.95 25.50
C LYS A 49 -3.76 16.17 24.07
N ARG A 50 -4.16 17.40 23.69
CA ARG A 50 -4.62 17.74 22.33
C ARG A 50 -3.52 17.52 21.29
N LYS A 51 -2.27 17.94 21.56
CA LYS A 51 -1.12 17.68 20.69
C LYS A 51 -0.86 16.17 20.51
N LYS A 52 -0.90 15.38 21.59
CA LYS A 52 -0.76 13.90 21.53
C LYS A 52 -1.88 13.26 20.69
N ARG A 53 -3.15 13.67 20.88
CA ARG A 53 -4.30 13.19 20.08
C ARG A 53 -4.12 13.51 18.59
N LYS A 54 -3.75 14.76 18.24
CA LYS A 54 -3.45 15.16 16.84
C LYS A 54 -2.33 14.31 16.22
N LYS A 55 -1.22 14.09 16.95
CA LYS A 55 -0.11 13.21 16.50
C LYS A 55 -0.57 11.77 16.27
N ARG A 56 -1.38 11.20 17.17
CA ARG A 56 -1.96 9.85 17.02
C ARG A 56 -2.87 9.74 15.79
N LYS A 57 -3.76 10.72 15.56
CA LYS A 57 -4.61 10.78 14.35
C LYS A 57 -3.77 10.80 13.06
N LYS A 58 -2.78 11.70 12.96
CA LYS A 58 -1.85 11.77 11.81
C LYS A 58 -1.10 10.45 11.59
N ARG A 59 -0.64 9.78 12.66
CA ARG A 59 0.02 8.46 12.56
C ARG A 59 -0.94 7.38 12.02
N LYS A 60 -2.18 7.32 12.51
CA LYS A 60 -3.20 6.37 12.02
C LYS A 60 -3.49 6.59 10.54
N GLU A 61 -3.63 7.84 10.11
CA GLU A 61 -3.87 8.20 8.71
C GLU A 61 -2.69 7.82 7.80
N ARG A 62 -1.45 8.11 8.20
CA ARG A 62 -0.24 7.66 7.48
C ARG A 62 -0.19 6.14 7.36
N LYS A 63 -0.53 5.40 8.43
CA LYS A 63 -0.61 3.93 8.39
C LYS A 63 -1.69 3.44 7.41
N LYS A 64 -2.87 4.06 7.39
CA LYS A 64 -3.93 3.75 6.40
C LYS A 64 -3.46 3.99 4.96
N LYS A 65 -2.90 5.17 4.68
CA LYS A 65 -2.32 5.53 3.36
C LYS A 65 -1.23 4.54 2.93
N LYS A 66 -0.33 4.12 3.83
CA LYS A 66 0.70 3.09 3.54
C LYS A 66 0.08 1.73 3.20
N LYS A 67 -0.93 1.27 3.97
CA LYS A 67 -1.64 0.00 3.71
C LYS A 67 -2.33 0.04 2.34
N GLU A 68 -2.99 1.13 2.00
CA GLU A 68 -3.66 1.32 0.72
C GLU A 68 -2.67 1.32 -0.46
N LYS A 69 -1.55 2.06 -0.35
CA LYS A 69 -0.47 2.03 -1.34
C LYS A 69 0.09 0.61 -1.54
N LYS A 70 0.26 -0.17 -0.46
CA LYS A 70 0.70 -1.58 -0.53
C LYS A 70 -0.33 -2.45 -1.26
N LYS A 71 -1.62 -2.30 -0.99
CA LYS A 71 -2.71 -2.99 -1.71
C LYS A 71 -2.72 -2.64 -3.20
N LYS A 72 -2.64 -1.36 -3.56
CA LYS A 72 -2.55 -0.87 -4.96
C LYS A 72 -1.34 -1.47 -5.70
N ARG A 73 -0.15 -1.50 -5.07
CA ARG A 73 1.05 -2.14 -5.64
C ARG A 73 0.86 -3.64 -5.87
N LYS A 74 0.26 -4.37 -4.92
CA LYS A 74 -0.05 -5.80 -5.06
C LYS A 74 -1.02 -6.06 -6.22
N LYS A 75 -2.10 -5.27 -6.34
CA LYS A 75 -3.06 -5.36 -7.45
C LYS A 75 -2.38 -5.15 -8.80
N LYS A 76 -1.60 -4.08 -8.96
CA LYS A 76 -0.82 -3.81 -10.18
C LYS A 76 0.14 -4.95 -10.53
N LYS A 77 0.84 -5.54 -9.54
CA LYS A 77 1.70 -6.70 -9.77
C LYS A 77 0.92 -7.93 -10.27
N LYS A 78 -0.24 -8.22 -9.67
CA LYS A 78 -1.12 -9.34 -10.09
C LYS A 78 -1.63 -9.15 -11.51
N GLU A 79 -2.06 -7.94 -11.88
CA GLU A 79 -2.49 -7.62 -13.24
C GLU A 79 -1.36 -7.76 -14.26
N LYS A 80 -0.15 -7.27 -13.94
CA LYS A 80 1.02 -7.46 -14.82
C LYS A 80 1.33 -8.94 -15.06
N ARG A 81 1.25 -9.80 -14.03
CA ARG A 81 1.44 -11.25 -14.16
C ARG A 81 0.37 -11.87 -15.07
N LYS A 82 -0.91 -11.59 -14.84
CA LYS A 82 -2.01 -12.05 -15.70
C LYS A 82 -1.82 -11.63 -17.17
N LYS A 83 -1.39 -10.38 -17.43
CA LYS A 83 -1.10 -9.90 -18.80
C LYS A 83 0.06 -10.69 -19.44
N LYS A 84 1.14 -10.94 -18.69
CA LYS A 84 2.28 -11.74 -19.18
C LYS A 84 1.87 -13.18 -19.50
N GLU A 85 1.08 -13.82 -18.65
CA GLU A 85 0.55 -15.17 -18.88
C GLU A 85 -0.34 -15.24 -20.13
N LYS A 86 -1.27 -14.31 -20.29
CA LYS A 86 -2.13 -14.23 -21.50
C LYS A 86 -1.28 -14.08 -22.76
N LYS A 87 -0.29 -13.18 -22.76
CA LYS A 87 0.67 -13.01 -23.88
C LYS A 87 1.45 -14.29 -24.15
N GLY A 88 1.92 -14.98 -23.11
CA GLY A 88 2.62 -16.26 -23.22
C GLY A 88 1.76 -17.36 -23.84
N LYS A 89 0.50 -17.50 -23.40
CA LYS A 89 -0.47 -18.44 -23.97
C LYS A 89 -0.76 -18.14 -25.44
N LYS A 90 -0.96 -16.86 -25.81
CA LYS A 90 -1.15 -16.43 -27.22
C LYS A 90 0.03 -16.82 -28.10
N LYS A 91 1.26 -16.47 -27.68
CA LYS A 91 2.50 -16.85 -28.39
C LYS A 91 2.65 -18.37 -28.55
N LYS A 92 2.32 -19.16 -27.52
CA LYS A 92 2.34 -20.63 -27.60
C LYS A 92 1.33 -21.16 -28.63
N LYS A 93 0.10 -20.64 -28.65
CA LYS A 93 -0.93 -21.01 -29.64
C LYS A 93 -0.49 -20.68 -31.08
N GLU A 94 0.06 -19.48 -31.31
CA GLU A 94 0.60 -19.09 -32.61
C GLU A 94 1.75 -19.99 -33.08
N LYS A 95 2.69 -20.33 -32.20
CA LYS A 95 3.78 -21.28 -32.50
C LYS A 95 3.23 -22.67 -32.86
N LYS A 96 2.23 -23.18 -32.13
CA LYS A 96 1.56 -24.45 -32.44
C LYS A 96 0.90 -24.41 -33.81
N GLY A 97 0.12 -23.36 -34.11
CA GLY A 97 -0.52 -23.18 -35.41
C GLY A 97 0.47 -23.09 -36.58
N LYS A 98 1.59 -22.37 -36.41
CA LYS A 98 2.67 -22.32 -37.41
C LYS A 98 3.30 -23.70 -37.64
N LYS A 99 3.58 -24.47 -36.57
CA LYS A 99 4.10 -25.85 -36.68
C LYS A 99 3.13 -26.76 -37.42
N GLU A 100 1.84 -26.68 -37.12
CA GLU A 100 0.81 -27.49 -37.78
C GLU A 100 0.65 -27.15 -39.26
N LYS A 101 0.63 -25.84 -39.61
CA LYS A 101 0.65 -25.39 -41.01
C LYS A 101 1.88 -25.93 -41.77
N LYS A 102 3.08 -25.90 -41.15
CA LYS A 102 4.29 -26.50 -41.74
C LYS A 102 4.15 -28.01 -41.95
N LYS A 103 3.60 -28.75 -40.98
CA LYS A 103 3.32 -30.19 -41.10
C LYS A 103 2.34 -30.49 -42.24
N LYS A 104 1.23 -29.74 -42.34
CA LYS A 104 0.24 -29.87 -43.43
C LYS A 104 0.87 -29.60 -44.81
N LYS A 105 1.68 -28.54 -44.94
CA LYS A 105 2.44 -28.24 -46.17
C LYS A 105 3.39 -29.38 -46.56
N LYS A 106 4.15 -29.95 -45.62
CA LYS A 106 5.03 -31.10 -45.87
C LYS A 106 4.23 -32.32 -46.35
N LYS A 107 3.12 -32.66 -45.70
CA LYS A 107 2.24 -33.78 -46.10
C LYS A 107 1.71 -33.61 -47.53
N ARG A 108 1.25 -32.41 -47.91
CA ARG A 108 0.80 -32.10 -49.28
C ARG A 108 1.92 -32.29 -50.31
N LYS A 109 3.13 -31.77 -50.03
CA LYS A 109 4.31 -31.97 -50.91
C LYS A 109 4.63 -33.45 -51.12
N ILE A 110 4.56 -34.27 -50.06
CA ILE A 110 4.81 -35.72 -50.15
C ILE A 110 3.73 -36.40 -51.00
N LYS A 111 2.44 -36.09 -50.77
CA LYS A 111 1.33 -36.64 -51.58
C LYS A 111 1.51 -36.31 -53.07
N ASN A 112 1.83 -35.05 -53.40
CA ASN A 112 2.05 -34.61 -54.79
C ASN A 112 3.28 -35.29 -55.43
N LYS A 113 4.37 -35.50 -54.67
CA LYS A 113 5.52 -36.27 -55.17
C LYS A 113 5.15 -37.73 -55.47
N LYS A 114 4.36 -38.36 -54.59
CA LYS A 114 3.88 -39.74 -54.79
C LYS A 114 2.96 -39.87 -56.02
N SER A 115 2.02 -38.94 -56.22
CA SER A 115 1.14 -38.95 -57.39
C SER A 115 1.93 -38.79 -58.69
N LYS A 116 2.84 -37.80 -58.77
CA LYS A 116 3.72 -37.62 -59.95
C LYS A 116 4.57 -38.87 -60.23
N LYS A 117 5.09 -39.56 -59.21
CA LYS A 117 5.85 -40.81 -59.38
C LYS A 117 4.97 -41.95 -59.94
N LYS A 118 3.72 -42.08 -59.46
CA LYS A 118 2.75 -43.05 -59.99
C LYS A 118 2.42 -42.77 -61.45
N GLU A 119 2.17 -41.51 -61.79
CA GLU A 119 1.86 -41.08 -63.16
C GLU A 119 3.01 -41.38 -64.13
N LYS A 120 4.26 -41.05 -63.74
CA LYS A 120 5.46 -41.41 -64.51
C LYS A 120 5.61 -42.92 -64.71
N LYS A 121 5.36 -43.73 -63.67
CA LYS A 121 5.37 -45.20 -63.79
C LYS A 121 4.27 -45.71 -64.73
N GLY A 122 3.08 -45.13 -64.68
CA GLY A 122 1.97 -45.46 -65.59
C GLY A 122 2.31 -45.15 -67.05
N LYS A 123 2.86 -43.96 -67.33
CA LYS A 123 3.33 -43.56 -68.67
C LYS A 123 4.41 -44.52 -69.21
N LYS A 124 5.40 -44.91 -68.38
CA LYS A 124 6.41 -45.92 -68.75
C LYS A 124 5.80 -47.28 -69.12
N ARG A 125 4.86 -47.78 -68.31
CA ARG A 125 4.17 -49.05 -68.56
C ARG A 125 3.37 -49.02 -69.87
N LYS A 126 2.68 -47.93 -70.18
CA LYS A 126 1.96 -47.76 -71.45
C LYS A 126 2.93 -47.79 -72.64
N LYS A 127 4.06 -47.08 -72.54
CA LYS A 127 5.09 -47.06 -73.60
C LYS A 127 5.68 -48.45 -73.88
N GLN A 128 5.97 -49.22 -72.83
CA GLN A 128 6.44 -50.62 -72.96
C GLN A 128 5.41 -51.55 -73.60
N LYS A 129 4.11 -51.35 -73.33
CA LYS A 129 3.03 -52.15 -73.96
C LYS A 129 2.89 -51.86 -75.45
N ASN A 130 3.04 -50.60 -75.87
CA ASN A 130 2.94 -50.24 -77.29
C ASN A 130 4.12 -50.80 -78.10
N ASN A 131 5.34 -50.77 -77.55
CA ASN A 131 6.51 -51.37 -78.20
C ASN A 131 6.46 -52.91 -78.34
N LYS A 132 5.56 -53.60 -77.64
CA LYS A 132 5.39 -55.06 -77.76
C LYS A 132 4.35 -55.47 -78.82
N LYS A 133 3.65 -54.51 -79.41
CA LYS A 133 2.56 -54.73 -80.39
C LYS A 133 2.95 -54.36 -81.83
N ASN A 134 4.09 -53.71 -82.00
CA ASN A 134 4.77 -53.54 -83.29
C ASN A 134 5.91 -54.55 -83.35
#